data_AF-A0A2M8BLN6-F1
#
_entry.id   AF-A0A2M8BLN6-F1
#
_cell.length_a   1.000
_cell.length_b   1.000
_cell.length_c   1.000
_cell.angle_alpha   90.00
_cell.angle_beta   90.00
_cell.angle_gamma   90.00
#
_symmetry.space_group_name_H-M   'P 1'
#
loop_
_entity.id
_entity.type
_entity.pdbx_description
1 polymer ?
#
loop_
_entity_poly.entity_id
_entity_poly.type
_entity_poly.pdbx_seq_one_letter_code
_entity_poly.pdbx_strand_id
1 'polypeptide(L)'
;MVKLSLEKIQGIHPAIVLLEQELDIPPLKLPSKYAASLDKELISMLARKPPIVFRNKRLWCIGNVRAFKLAKSILPPDKPIGCIELFDLTEEQIKTDYLTEFLFDPAVFGIHASDLKIVAEAARKAINTKLWTLSNSPIEDYLSNLYCIDKRNLKQ
;
A
#
# COMPACT_ATOMS: atom_id res chain seq x y z
N MET A 1 -9.28 3.87 16.72
CA MET A 1 -8.08 4.21 15.91
C MET A 1 -7.01 4.73 16.85
N VAL A 2 -5.78 4.23 16.73
CA VAL A 2 -4.63 4.54 17.60
C VAL A 2 -3.47 5.07 16.76
N LYS A 3 -2.57 5.86 17.36
CA LYS A 3 -1.31 6.27 16.72
C LYS A 3 -0.15 5.47 17.28
N LEU A 4 0.61 4.82 16.41
CA LEU A 4 1.71 3.93 16.78
C LEU A 4 2.94 4.24 15.94
N SER A 5 4.14 4.20 16.54
CA SER A 5 5.37 4.19 15.75
C SER A 5 5.51 2.85 15.02
N LEU A 6 6.07 2.88 13.81
CA LEU A 6 6.22 1.69 12.98
C LEU A 6 7.02 0.58 13.67
N GLU A 7 8.07 0.94 14.43
CA GLU A 7 8.90 0.02 15.21
C GLU A 7 8.11 -0.76 16.29
N LYS A 8 6.99 -0.22 16.79
CA LYS A 8 6.14 -0.90 17.78
C LYS A 8 5.33 -2.04 17.16
N ILE A 9 5.18 -2.06 15.83
CA ILE A 9 4.52 -3.13 15.10
C ILE A 9 5.61 -4.13 14.67
N GLN A 10 5.67 -5.28 15.34
CA GLN A 10 6.74 -6.27 15.18
C GLN A 10 6.92 -6.68 13.71
N GLY A 11 5.81 -6.79 12.98
CA GLY A 11 5.76 -7.16 11.59
C GLY A 11 4.36 -7.61 11.22
N ILE A 12 4.28 -8.42 10.19
CA ILE A 12 3.04 -9.09 9.77
C ILE A 12 2.80 -10.28 10.69
N HIS A 13 1.53 -10.55 11.01
CA HIS A 13 1.17 -11.68 11.84
C HIS A 13 1.69 -13.01 11.25
N PRO A 14 2.28 -13.92 12.05
CA PRO A 14 2.87 -15.17 11.56
C PRO A 14 1.92 -16.02 10.71
N ALA A 15 0.64 -16.07 11.07
CA ALA A 15 -0.37 -16.81 10.30
C ALA A 15 -0.51 -16.30 8.84
N ILE A 16 -0.35 -15.00 8.61
CA ILE A 16 -0.36 -14.40 7.26
C ILE A 16 0.94 -14.70 6.53
N VAL A 17 2.08 -14.62 7.23
CA VAL A 17 3.39 -14.93 6.63
C VAL A 17 3.44 -16.38 6.14
N LEU A 18 2.96 -17.33 6.95
CA LEU A 18 2.86 -18.73 6.56
C LEU A 18 1.90 -18.91 5.38
N LEU A 19 0.75 -18.24 5.40
CA LEU A 19 -0.21 -18.30 4.31
C LEU A 19 0.35 -17.73 3.00
N GLU A 20 1.09 -16.62 3.04
CA GLU A 20 1.77 -16.07 1.87
C GLU A 20 2.79 -17.05 1.28
N GLN A 21 3.47 -17.83 2.13
CA GLN A 21 4.40 -18.87 1.69
C GLN A 21 3.65 -20.08 1.10
N GLU A 22 2.59 -20.55 1.75
CA GLU A 22 1.76 -21.67 1.27
C GLU A 22 1.13 -21.40 -0.10
N LEU A 23 0.84 -20.13 -0.41
CA LEU A 23 0.22 -19.67 -1.65
C LEU A 23 1.22 -19.12 -2.68
N ASP A 24 2.53 -19.26 -2.43
CA ASP A 24 3.60 -18.73 -3.29
C ASP A 24 3.42 -17.25 -3.67
N ILE A 25 2.88 -16.43 -2.75
CA ILE A 25 2.64 -15.01 -2.98
C ILE A 25 3.99 -14.29 -3.04
N PRO A 26 4.33 -13.62 -4.16
CA PRO A 26 5.62 -12.96 -4.28
C PRO A 26 5.75 -11.79 -3.29
N PRO A 27 6.94 -11.58 -2.71
CA PRO A 27 7.15 -10.48 -1.80
C PRO A 27 6.98 -9.14 -2.54
N LEU A 28 6.28 -8.20 -1.91
CA LEU A 28 6.17 -6.84 -2.42
C LEU A 28 7.55 -6.17 -2.37
N LYS A 29 8.14 -5.94 -3.54
CA LYS A 29 9.40 -5.21 -3.70
C LYS A 29 9.12 -3.84 -4.31
N LEU A 30 9.26 -2.78 -3.51
CA LEU A 30 9.35 -1.44 -4.07
C LEU A 30 10.81 -1.18 -4.49
N PRO A 31 11.08 -0.76 -5.74
CA PRO A 31 12.45 -0.41 -6.12
C PRO A 31 12.95 0.76 -5.27
N SER A 32 14.11 0.61 -4.64
CA SER A 32 14.69 1.53 -3.65
C SER A 32 14.81 2.97 -4.14
N LYS A 33 15.07 3.17 -5.43
CA LYS A 33 15.11 4.49 -6.07
C LYS A 33 13.81 5.30 -5.98
N TYR A 34 12.69 4.66 -5.66
CA TYR A 34 11.37 5.29 -5.55
C TYR A 34 10.95 5.55 -4.10
N ALA A 35 11.65 4.99 -3.11
CA ALA A 35 11.25 5.08 -1.71
C ALA A 35 11.26 6.54 -1.19
N ALA A 36 12.35 7.28 -1.45
CA ALA A 36 12.55 8.62 -0.92
C ALA A 36 11.54 9.67 -1.44
N SER A 37 10.86 9.40 -2.56
CA SER A 37 9.91 10.33 -3.17
C SER A 37 8.45 9.98 -2.88
N LEU A 38 8.20 9.03 -1.97
CA LEU A 38 6.86 8.52 -1.69
C LEU A 38 6.31 8.89 -0.33
N ASP A 39 7.12 9.49 0.55
CA ASP A 39 6.73 9.74 1.93
C ASP A 39 5.38 10.44 2.04
N LYS A 40 5.14 11.49 1.24
CA LYS A 40 3.91 12.30 1.33
C LYS A 40 2.69 11.55 0.82
N GLU A 41 2.80 10.93 -0.34
CA GLU A 41 1.73 10.16 -0.99
C GLU A 41 1.39 8.93 -0.15
N LEU A 42 2.40 8.26 0.39
CA LEU A 42 2.27 7.11 1.28
C LEU A 42 1.60 7.50 2.60
N ILE A 43 1.99 8.62 3.21
CA ILE A 43 1.30 9.14 4.41
C ILE A 43 -0.16 9.43 4.11
N SER A 44 -0.46 10.07 2.98
CA SER A 44 -1.85 10.33 2.54
C SER A 44 -2.63 9.04 2.28
N MET A 45 -1.99 8.02 1.72
CA MET A 45 -2.59 6.70 1.53
C MET A 45 -2.86 6.02 2.87
N LEU A 46 -1.89 6.01 3.79
CA LEU A 46 -2.03 5.41 5.14
C LEU A 46 -3.09 6.12 5.98
N ALA A 47 -3.35 7.40 5.76
CA ALA A 47 -4.45 8.10 6.41
C ALA A 47 -5.84 7.60 5.95
N ARG A 48 -5.94 7.14 4.69
CA ARG A 48 -7.19 6.62 4.10
C ARG A 48 -7.33 5.11 4.25
N LYS A 49 -6.22 4.39 4.28
CA LYS A 49 -6.12 2.94 4.47
C LYS A 49 -5.12 2.64 5.61
N PRO A 50 -5.48 2.93 6.86
CA PRO A 50 -4.60 2.72 8.00
C PRO A 50 -4.36 1.22 8.22
N PRO A 51 -3.12 0.78 8.54
CA PRO A 51 -2.86 -0.60 8.93
C PRO A 51 -3.79 -1.07 10.03
N ILE A 52 -4.29 -2.29 9.88
CA ILE A 52 -5.07 -2.97 10.91
C ILE A 52 -4.09 -3.81 11.72
N VAL A 53 -4.11 -3.64 13.04
CA VAL A 53 -3.19 -4.28 13.97
C VAL A 53 -3.95 -5.11 15.00
N PHE A 54 -3.33 -6.19 15.41
CA PHE A 54 -3.83 -7.12 16.43
C PHE A 54 -2.78 -7.30 17.51
N ARG A 55 -3.23 -7.25 18.77
CA ARG A 55 -2.36 -7.38 19.94
C ARG A 55 -2.56 -8.74 20.61
N ASN A 56 -1.55 -9.60 20.52
CA ASN A 56 -1.43 -10.83 21.31
C ASN A 56 0.00 -10.96 21.83
N LYS A 57 0.26 -10.44 23.04
CA LYS A 57 1.58 -10.22 23.69
C LYS A 57 2.51 -9.26 22.92
N ARG A 58 2.47 -9.30 21.60
CA ARG A 58 3.14 -8.39 20.65
C ARG A 58 2.07 -7.79 19.74
N LEU A 59 2.44 -6.70 19.08
CA LEU A 59 1.57 -6.03 18.12
C LEU A 59 1.96 -6.43 16.70
N TRP A 60 0.99 -6.96 15.96
CA TRP A 60 1.15 -7.48 14.61
C TRP A 60 0.24 -6.77 13.64
N CYS A 61 0.68 -6.56 12.41
CA CYS A 61 -0.19 -6.13 11.32
C CYS A 61 -0.96 -7.33 10.76
N ILE A 62 -2.28 -7.18 10.63
CA ILE A 62 -3.21 -8.21 10.14
C ILE A 62 -4.05 -7.76 8.95
N GLY A 63 -4.06 -6.46 8.62
CA GLY A 63 -4.83 -5.93 7.49
C GLY A 63 -4.27 -4.60 6.97
N ASN A 64 -4.67 -4.24 5.75
CA ASN A 64 -3.94 -3.30 4.91
C ASN A 64 -2.44 -3.68 4.82
N VAL A 65 -2.17 -4.98 4.67
CA VAL A 65 -0.84 -5.59 4.81
C VAL A 65 0.14 -5.03 3.78
N ARG A 66 -0.31 -4.81 2.54
CA ARG A 66 0.52 -4.20 1.49
C ARG A 66 0.91 -2.76 1.83
N ALA A 67 -0.02 -1.98 2.38
CA ALA A 67 0.24 -0.61 2.82
C ALA A 67 1.27 -0.58 3.96
N PHE A 68 1.14 -1.50 4.93
CA PHE A 68 2.11 -1.64 6.01
C PHE A 68 3.50 -2.07 5.51
N LYS A 69 3.59 -3.04 4.59
CA LYS A 69 4.86 -3.45 3.96
C LYS A 69 5.57 -2.26 3.33
N LEU A 70 4.84 -1.42 2.58
CA LEU A 70 5.39 -0.20 1.98
C LEU A 70 5.85 0.80 3.04
N ALA A 71 5.02 1.05 4.05
CA ALA A 71 5.35 1.94 5.16
C ALA A 71 6.67 1.53 5.84
N LYS A 72 6.82 0.24 6.16
CA LYS A 72 8.03 -0.31 6.80
C LYS A 72 9.28 -0.23 5.92
N SER A 73 9.13 -0.24 4.59
CA SER A 73 10.25 -0.14 3.66
C SER A 73 10.71 1.29 3.34
N ILE A 74 9.88 2.29 3.64
CA ILE A 74 10.07 3.68 3.15
C ILE A 74 10.21 4.65 4.31
N LEU A 75 9.32 4.56 5.31
CA LEU A 75 9.23 5.52 6.39
C LEU A 75 10.22 5.18 7.52
N PRO A 76 10.69 6.19 8.27
CA PRO A 76 11.51 5.99 9.47
C PRO A 76 10.82 5.07 10.50
N PRO A 77 11.55 4.21 11.23
CA PRO A 77 10.96 3.30 12.22
C PRO A 77 10.18 4.00 13.35
N ASP A 78 10.61 5.19 13.74
CA ASP A 78 9.99 6.02 14.78
C ASP A 78 8.73 6.78 14.27
N LYS A 79 8.48 6.77 12.95
CA LYS A 79 7.38 7.51 12.34
C LYS A 79 6.02 7.06 12.91
N PRO A 80 5.22 7.97 13.50
CA PRO A 80 3.88 7.63 13.96
C PRO A 80 2.91 7.53 12.77
N ILE A 81 2.17 6.43 12.71
CA ILE A 81 1.11 6.18 11.73
C ILE A 81 -0.22 5.88 12.44
N GLY A 82 -1.34 6.17 11.78
CA GLY A 82 -2.66 5.78 12.27
C GLY A 82 -2.91 4.29 12.02
N CYS A 83 -3.44 3.61 13.03
CA CYS A 83 -3.78 2.18 12.96
C CYS A 83 -5.18 1.92 13.54
N ILE A 84 -5.83 0.88 13.04
CA ILE A 84 -7.05 0.33 13.62
C ILE A 84 -6.64 -0.89 14.45
N GLU A 85 -6.91 -0.87 15.74
CA GLU A 85 -6.60 -2.00 16.62
C GLU A 85 -7.85 -2.87 16.76
N LEU A 86 -7.69 -4.16 16.47
CA LEU A 86 -8.71 -5.19 16.65
C LEU A 86 -8.27 -6.17 17.74
N PHE A 87 -9.26 -6.82 18.36
CA PHE A 87 -9.09 -7.75 19.47
C PHE A 87 -9.88 -9.03 19.20
N ASP A 88 -9.56 -10.10 19.93
CA ASP A 88 -10.31 -11.35 19.97
C ASP A 88 -10.53 -12.04 18.61
N LEU A 89 -9.56 -11.92 17.72
CA LEU A 89 -9.55 -12.63 16.43
C LEU A 89 -8.84 -13.98 16.55
N THR A 90 -9.42 -15.00 15.94
CA THR A 90 -8.76 -16.30 15.75
C THR A 90 -7.77 -16.22 14.58
N GLU A 91 -6.80 -17.15 14.54
CA GLU A 91 -5.89 -17.23 13.39
C GLU A 91 -6.61 -17.50 12.08
N GLU A 92 -7.70 -18.29 12.10
CA GLU A 92 -8.54 -18.56 10.94
C GLU A 92 -9.23 -17.30 10.40
N GLN A 93 -9.74 -16.45 11.30
CA GLN A 93 -10.32 -15.16 10.93
C GLN A 93 -9.24 -14.25 10.32
N ILE A 94 -8.07 -14.15 10.94
CA ILE A 94 -6.94 -13.34 10.40
C ILE A 94 -6.56 -13.80 8.98
N LYS A 95 -6.47 -15.11 8.74
CA LYS A 95 -6.17 -15.66 7.41
C LYS A 95 -7.28 -15.33 6.40
N THR A 96 -8.53 -15.52 6.78
CA THR A 96 -9.70 -15.26 5.92
C THR A 96 -9.82 -13.79 5.54
N ASP A 97 -9.63 -12.89 6.51
CA ASP A 97 -9.65 -11.44 6.28
C ASP A 97 -8.50 -11.01 5.36
N TYR A 98 -7.30 -11.56 5.55
CA TYR A 98 -6.17 -11.30 4.66
C TYR A 98 -6.45 -11.77 3.22
N LEU A 99 -7.01 -12.96 3.04
CA LEU A 99 -7.40 -13.43 1.70
C LEU A 99 -8.47 -12.56 1.08
N THR A 100 -9.40 -12.07 1.90
CA THR A 100 -10.44 -11.13 1.46
C THR A 100 -9.81 -9.85 0.94
N GLU A 101 -8.91 -9.22 1.72
CA GLU A 101 -8.13 -8.06 1.28
C GLU A 101 -7.35 -8.38 -0.01
N PHE A 102 -6.62 -9.49 -0.04
CA PHE A 102 -5.70 -9.80 -1.14
C PHE A 102 -6.42 -10.08 -2.46
N LEU A 103 -7.54 -10.82 -2.42
CA LEU A 103 -8.27 -11.28 -3.60
C LEU A 103 -9.38 -10.32 -4.01
N PHE A 104 -10.12 -9.77 -3.04
CA PHE A 104 -11.31 -8.98 -3.32
C PHE A 104 -11.03 -7.49 -3.41
N ASP A 105 -10.05 -6.92 -2.70
CA ASP A 105 -9.75 -5.48 -2.84
C ASP A 105 -9.48 -5.10 -4.30
N PRO A 106 -8.65 -5.82 -5.08
CA PRO A 106 -8.45 -5.47 -6.48
C PRO A 106 -9.75 -5.50 -7.30
N ALA A 107 -10.63 -6.48 -7.04
CA ALA A 107 -11.90 -6.62 -7.76
C ALA A 107 -12.91 -5.52 -7.37
N VAL A 108 -13.06 -5.25 -6.06
CA VAL A 108 -13.96 -4.23 -5.51
C VAL A 108 -13.51 -2.82 -5.89
N PHE A 109 -12.20 -2.57 -5.90
CA PHE A 109 -11.65 -1.29 -6.34
C PHE A 109 -11.50 -1.18 -7.86
N GLY A 110 -11.97 -2.17 -8.64
CA GLY A 110 -11.92 -2.15 -10.10
C GLY A 110 -10.50 -1.95 -10.63
N ILE A 111 -9.50 -2.58 -10.00
CA ILE A 111 -8.10 -2.51 -10.43
C ILE A 111 -7.89 -3.58 -11.49
N HIS A 112 -8.42 -3.37 -12.70
CA HIS A 112 -8.05 -4.21 -13.84
C HIS A 112 -6.85 -3.62 -14.57
N ALA A 113 -5.98 -4.49 -15.09
CA ALA A 113 -4.90 -4.07 -15.98
C ALA A 113 -5.44 -3.33 -17.23
N SER A 114 -6.67 -3.61 -17.64
CA SER A 114 -7.36 -2.88 -18.73
C SER A 114 -7.67 -1.42 -18.37
N ASP A 115 -7.83 -1.10 -17.09
CA ASP A 115 -8.23 0.24 -16.64
C ASP A 115 -7.03 1.21 -16.59
N LEU A 116 -5.81 0.70 -16.80
CA LEU A 116 -4.59 1.50 -16.82
C LEU A 116 -4.64 2.66 -17.82
N LYS A 117 -5.27 2.44 -18.99
CA LYS A 117 -5.46 3.50 -19.99
C LYS A 117 -6.39 4.60 -19.48
N ILE A 118 -7.47 4.22 -18.80
CA ILE A 118 -8.46 5.15 -18.23
C ILE A 118 -7.82 5.95 -17.08
N VAL A 119 -7.06 5.29 -16.22
CA VAL A 119 -6.30 5.93 -15.13
C VAL A 119 -5.27 6.92 -15.69
N ALA A 120 -4.57 6.56 -16.77
CA ALA A 120 -3.62 7.46 -17.44
C ALA A 120 -4.29 8.71 -18.06
N GLU A 121 -5.46 8.53 -18.68
CA GLU A 121 -6.26 9.63 -19.23
C GLU A 121 -6.82 10.54 -18.12
N ALA A 122 -7.32 9.95 -17.02
CA ALA A 122 -7.80 10.68 -15.86
C ALA A 122 -6.66 11.48 -15.19
N ALA A 123 -5.49 10.87 -15.04
CA ALA A 123 -4.27 11.55 -14.57
C ALA A 123 -3.93 12.76 -15.43
N ARG A 124 -3.89 12.61 -16.76
CA ARG A 124 -3.62 13.71 -17.71
C ARG A 124 -4.63 14.84 -17.58
N LYS A 125 -5.92 14.51 -17.51
CA LYS A 125 -7.00 15.50 -17.32
C LYS A 125 -6.82 16.25 -16.00
N ALA A 126 -6.53 15.55 -14.90
CA ALA A 126 -6.31 16.17 -13.58
C ALA A 126 -5.11 17.13 -13.56
N ILE A 127 -4.05 16.82 -14.32
CA ILE A 127 -2.89 17.71 -14.51
C ILE A 127 -3.28 18.96 -15.30
N ASN A 128 -3.97 18.78 -16.43
CA ASN A 128 -4.37 19.88 -17.32
C ASN A 128 -5.38 20.83 -16.64
N THR A 129 -6.21 20.31 -15.74
CA THR A 129 -7.14 21.12 -14.94
C THR A 129 -6.52 21.66 -13.64
N LYS A 130 -5.23 21.43 -13.39
CA LYS A 130 -4.50 21.81 -12.16
C LYS A 130 -5.09 21.21 -10.87
N LEU A 131 -5.96 20.21 -10.97
CA LEU A 131 -6.47 19.43 -9.84
C LEU A 131 -5.39 18.55 -9.23
N TRP A 132 -4.35 18.25 -10.00
CA TRP A 132 -3.17 17.53 -9.58
C TRP A 132 -1.93 18.17 -10.21
N THR A 133 -0.83 18.24 -9.47
CA THR A 133 0.45 18.74 -9.97
C THR A 133 1.43 17.57 -9.96
N LEU A 134 1.99 17.23 -11.12
CA LEU A 134 3.08 16.25 -11.23
C LEU A 134 4.25 16.76 -10.38
N SER A 135 4.62 16.00 -9.36
CA SER A 135 5.93 16.17 -8.73
C SER A 135 6.93 15.45 -9.64
N ASN A 136 8.19 15.87 -9.73
CA ASN A 136 9.20 15.06 -10.43
C ASN A 136 9.57 13.80 -9.59
N SER A 137 8.58 13.04 -9.14
CA SER A 137 8.73 11.87 -8.28
C SER A 137 9.10 10.68 -9.16
N PRO A 138 10.24 10.02 -8.88
CA PRO A 138 10.62 8.76 -9.48
C PRO A 138 9.50 7.70 -9.55
N ILE A 139 8.49 7.70 -8.66
CA ILE A 139 7.38 6.74 -8.80
C ILE A 139 6.56 6.95 -10.08
N GLU A 140 6.44 8.18 -10.56
CA GLU A 140 5.75 8.48 -11.82
C GLU A 140 6.53 7.93 -13.01
N ASP A 141 7.87 7.87 -12.92
CA ASP A 141 8.73 7.18 -13.87
C ASP A 141 8.50 5.67 -13.85
N TYR A 142 8.36 5.10 -12.66
CA TYR A 142 8.03 3.68 -12.51
C TYR A 142 6.68 3.36 -13.13
N LEU A 143 5.64 4.11 -12.81
CA LEU A 143 4.29 3.89 -13.33
C LEU A 143 4.26 4.10 -14.86
N SER A 144 4.94 5.14 -15.36
CA SER A 144 5.04 5.38 -16.81
C SER A 144 5.74 4.24 -17.54
N ASN A 145 6.82 3.69 -16.97
CA ASN A 145 7.56 2.58 -17.55
C ASN A 145 6.83 1.24 -17.42
N LEU A 146 6.21 0.97 -16.26
CA LEU A 146 5.41 -0.24 -16.00
C LEU A 146 4.18 -0.29 -16.90
N TYR A 147 3.61 0.87 -17.25
CA TYR A 147 2.39 0.99 -18.04
C TYR A 147 2.61 1.47 -19.48
N CYS A 148 3.87 1.57 -19.93
CA CYS A 148 4.25 2.00 -21.28
C CYS A 148 3.64 3.36 -21.72
N ILE A 149 3.48 4.30 -20.79
CA ILE A 149 2.96 5.64 -21.07
C ILE A 149 4.14 6.59 -21.34
N ASP A 150 4.22 7.15 -22.55
CA ASP A 150 5.23 8.18 -22.86
C ASP A 150 4.90 9.47 -22.11
N LYS A 151 5.78 9.89 -21.19
CA LYS A 151 5.64 11.12 -20.40
C LYS A 151 5.55 12.39 -21.24
N ARG A 152 6.06 12.38 -22.48
CA ARG A 152 5.97 13.53 -23.39
C ARG A 152 4.53 13.83 -23.78
N ASN A 153 3.65 12.83 -23.73
CA ASN A 153 2.22 12.97 -24.00
C ASN A 153 1.39 13.41 -22.77
N LEU A 154 2.02 13.54 -21.60
CA LEU A 154 1.37 14.05 -20.38
C LEU A 154 1.58 15.56 -20.15
N LYS A 155 2.49 16.18 -20.92
CA LYS A 155 2.83 17.62 -20.83
C LYS A 155 2.31 18.46 -22.01
N GLN A 156 1.57 17.85 -22.93
CA GLN A 156 0.85 18.54 -24.03
C GLN A 156 -0.62 18.64 -23.66
#